data_AF-B4LVE6-F1
#
_entry.id   AF-B4LVE6-F1
#
_cell.length_a   1.000
_cell.length_b   1.000
_cell.length_c   1.000
_cell.angle_alpha   90.00
_cell.angle_beta   90.00
_cell.angle_gamma   90.00
#
_symmetry.space_group_name_H-M   'P 1'
#
loop_
_entity.id
_entity.type
_entity.pdbx_description
1 polymer ?
#
loop_
_entity_poly.entity_id
_entity_poly.type
_entity_poly.pdbx_seq_one_letter_code
_entity_poly.pdbx_strand_id
1 'polypeptide(L)'
;MSSFISRLLKSPFASKRLVSQLTQRGEGKLGAVLRQLGLKRVLGVFGVKEGAGTRAISTTPVLKKELTDDMELATGIFKRELMLRQAGCNDPWAMKRPMKRGAGRENDPTVIPSAFDGRLVGCLCLGDRAPKWMWLEKGNPKRCECGHYYVLKNVPAI
;
A
#
# COMPACT_ATOMS: atom_id res chain seq x y z
N MET A 1 -20.88 10.33 36.17
CA MET A 1 -20.55 10.45 34.73
C MET A 1 -19.31 11.33 34.60
N SER A 2 -18.23 10.85 33.97
CA SER A 2 -16.95 11.57 33.91
C SER A 2 -17.07 12.90 33.15
N SER A 3 -16.46 13.96 33.67
CA SER A 3 -16.43 15.34 33.12
C SER A 3 -15.92 15.43 31.67
N PHE A 4 -15.18 14.42 31.22
CA PHE A 4 -14.70 14.29 29.85
C PHE A 4 -15.82 14.01 28.84
N ILE A 5 -16.78 13.16 29.20
CA ILE A 5 -17.89 12.75 28.31
C ILE A 5 -18.84 13.94 28.08
N SER A 6 -19.08 14.76 29.11
CA SER A 6 -19.95 15.94 28.98
C SER A 6 -19.33 17.04 28.10
N ARG A 7 -18.00 17.16 28.05
CA ARG A 7 -17.30 18.08 27.14
C ARG A 7 -17.34 17.59 25.69
N LEU A 8 -17.15 16.29 25.47
CA LEU A 8 -17.25 15.68 24.13
C LEU A 8 -18.63 15.87 23.50
N LEU A 9 -19.69 15.66 24.27
CA LEU A 9 -21.08 15.83 23.80
C LEU A 9 -21.43 17.28 23.42
N LYS A 10 -20.74 18.27 23.97
CA LYS A 10 -20.95 19.70 23.67
C LYS A 10 -20.05 20.23 22.55
N SER A 11 -19.09 19.43 22.08
CA SER A 11 -18.16 19.86 21.04
C SER A 11 -18.81 19.80 19.64
N PRO A 12 -18.67 20.85 18.82
CA PRO A 12 -19.26 20.88 17.47
C PRO A 12 -18.59 19.91 16.48
N PHE A 13 -17.42 19.36 16.85
CA PHE A 13 -16.65 18.40 16.06
C PHE A 13 -16.99 16.94 16.38
N ALA A 14 -17.77 16.65 17.42
CA ALA A 14 -18.12 15.27 17.74
C ALA A 14 -19.05 14.73 16.66
N SER A 15 -18.59 13.72 15.91
CA SER A 15 -19.41 13.07 14.90
C SER A 15 -20.66 12.49 15.57
N LYS A 16 -21.82 12.67 14.94
CA LYS A 16 -23.10 12.13 15.44
C LYS A 16 -23.01 10.62 15.72
N ARG A 17 -22.14 9.89 15.00
CA ARG A 17 -21.81 8.49 15.24
C ARG A 17 -21.12 8.25 16.59
N LEU A 18 -20.08 9.02 16.91
CA LEU A 18 -19.32 8.84 18.15
C LEU A 18 -20.16 9.23 19.38
N VAL A 19 -21.00 10.25 19.25
CA VAL A 19 -22.02 10.59 20.26
C VAL A 19 -23.02 9.44 20.44
N SER A 20 -23.55 8.88 19.34
CA SER A 20 -24.54 7.79 19.41
C SER A 20 -24.02 6.51 20.06
N GLN A 21 -22.73 6.20 19.88
CA GLN A 21 -22.07 5.06 20.53
C GLN A 21 -21.86 5.30 22.03
N LEU A 22 -21.49 6.52 22.43
CA LEU A 22 -21.30 6.89 23.83
C LEU A 22 -22.62 7.06 24.60
N THR A 23 -23.71 7.43 23.93
CA THR A 23 -25.04 7.62 24.54
C THR A 23 -25.89 6.36 24.57
N GLN A 24 -25.36 5.18 24.23
CA GLN A 24 -26.05 3.91 24.47
C GLN A 24 -26.13 3.67 25.99
N ARG A 25 -27.05 4.38 26.63
CA ARG A 25 -27.54 4.06 27.96
C ARG A 25 -28.15 2.67 27.84
N GLY A 26 -27.48 1.68 28.44
CA GLY A 26 -28.04 0.34 28.59
C GLY A 26 -29.45 0.45 29.15
N GLU A 27 -30.40 -0.15 28.45
CA GLU A 27 -31.76 -0.25 28.93
C GLU A 27 -31.73 -1.03 30.25
N GLY A 28 -32.22 -0.43 31.34
CA GLY A 28 -32.32 -1.13 32.61
C GLY A 28 -33.13 -2.42 32.42
N LYS A 29 -32.77 -3.48 33.15
CA LYS A 29 -33.35 -4.84 33.02
C LYS A 29 -34.88 -4.86 32.93
N LEU A 30 -35.54 -3.94 33.65
CA LEU A 30 -37.00 -3.76 33.61
C LEU A 30 -37.56 -3.41 32.21
N GLY A 31 -36.88 -2.53 31.46
CA GLY A 31 -37.31 -2.10 30.13
C GLY A 31 -37.13 -3.15 29.03
N ALA A 32 -36.23 -4.12 29.26
CA ALA A 32 -36.06 -5.29 28.39
C ALA A 32 -37.14 -6.35 28.68
N VAL A 33 -37.41 -6.63 29.96
CA VAL A 33 -38.44 -7.60 30.40
C VAL A 33 -39.84 -7.19 29.96
N LEU A 34 -40.21 -5.91 30.09
CA LEU A 34 -41.52 -5.40 29.66
C LEU A 34 -41.74 -5.49 28.14
N ARG A 35 -40.67 -5.47 27.35
CA ARG A 35 -40.71 -5.68 25.89
C ARG A 35 -40.91 -7.14 25.53
N GLN A 36 -40.23 -8.03 26.24
CA GLN A 36 -40.32 -9.48 26.05
C GLN A 36 -41.71 -10.02 26.39
N LEU A 37 -42.41 -9.38 27.33
CA LEU A 37 -43.78 -9.72 27.73
C LEU A 37 -44.87 -9.04 26.88
N GLY A 38 -44.53 -8.31 25.81
CA GLY A 38 -45.51 -7.68 24.91
C GLY A 38 -46.29 -6.50 25.53
N LEU A 39 -45.97 -6.07 26.75
CA LEU A 39 -46.64 -5.02 27.52
C LEU A 39 -46.20 -3.60 27.11
N LYS A 40 -45.92 -3.38 25.81
CA LYS A 40 -45.47 -2.08 25.29
C LYS A 40 -46.45 -0.93 25.61
N ARG A 41 -47.75 -1.22 25.73
CA ARG A 41 -48.80 -0.24 26.05
C ARG A 41 -48.68 0.37 27.46
N VAL A 42 -48.02 -0.29 28.41
CA VAL A 42 -47.87 0.23 29.78
C VAL A 42 -46.86 1.38 29.86
N LEU A 43 -45.88 1.42 28.94
CA LEU A 43 -44.90 2.51 28.86
C LEU A 43 -45.51 3.86 28.45
N GLY A 44 -46.69 3.86 27.82
CA GLY A 44 -47.40 5.09 27.43
C GLY A 44 -48.02 5.86 28.60
N VAL A 45 -48.27 5.20 29.75
CA VAL A 45 -48.82 5.86 30.95
C VAL A 45 -47.75 6.68 31.68
N PHE A 46 -46.47 6.34 31.51
CA PHE A 46 -45.33 7.04 32.12
C PHE A 46 -44.66 8.02 31.15
N GLY A 47 -45.42 8.82 30.39
CA GLY A 47 -44.92 10.06 29.78
C GLY A 47 -43.60 9.98 28.98
N VAL A 48 -43.24 8.82 28.42
CA VAL A 48 -42.04 8.67 27.60
C VAL A 48 -42.41 9.04 26.17
N LYS A 49 -42.03 10.26 25.75
CA LYS A 49 -42.09 10.68 24.34
C LYS A 49 -41.39 9.64 23.49
N GLU A 50 -42.11 9.09 22.51
CA GLU A 50 -41.56 8.23 21.47
C GLU A 50 -40.40 8.97 20.78
N GLY A 51 -39.18 8.59 21.14
CA GLY A 51 -37.99 9.01 20.43
C GLY A 51 -38.14 8.57 18.98
N ALA A 52 -37.94 9.51 18.06
CA ALA A 52 -37.98 9.33 16.62
C ALA A 52 -37.49 7.93 16.23
N GLY A 53 -38.41 7.15 15.62
CA GLY A 53 -38.16 5.78 15.22
C GLY A 53 -36.79 5.66 14.57
N THR A 54 -35.97 4.79 15.15
CA THR A 54 -34.70 4.41 14.55
C THR A 54 -35.00 3.95 13.13
N ARG A 55 -34.54 4.70 12.13
CA ARG A 55 -34.62 4.26 10.73
C ARG A 55 -34.00 2.87 10.70
N ALA A 56 -34.78 1.87 10.29
CA ALA A 56 -34.29 0.51 10.16
C ALA A 56 -33.05 0.56 9.25
N ILE A 57 -31.91 0.13 9.78
CA ILE A 57 -30.71 -0.12 8.97
C ILE A 57 -31.14 -1.15 7.93
N SER A 58 -31.02 -0.85 6.65
CA SER A 58 -31.39 -1.82 5.60
C SER A 58 -30.63 -3.12 5.85
N THR A 59 -31.35 -4.18 6.19
CA THR A 59 -30.80 -5.51 6.44
C THR A 59 -30.58 -6.29 5.15
N THR A 60 -30.34 -5.61 4.02
CA THR A 60 -29.95 -6.31 2.81
C THR A 60 -28.72 -7.14 3.16
N PRO A 61 -28.74 -8.47 2.93
CA PRO A 61 -27.60 -9.29 3.23
C PRO A 61 -26.44 -8.76 2.39
N VAL A 62 -25.45 -8.14 3.03
CA VAL A 62 -24.19 -7.82 2.39
C VAL A 62 -23.61 -9.17 2.03
N LEU A 63 -23.70 -9.51 0.76
CA LEU A 63 -23.11 -10.72 0.22
C LEU A 63 -21.60 -10.55 0.43
N LYS A 64 -21.08 -11.19 1.48
CA LYS A 64 -19.65 -11.22 1.81
C LYS A 64 -18.93 -12.08 0.76
N LYS A 65 -18.91 -11.61 -0.48
CA LYS A 65 -18.01 -12.15 -1.49
C LYS A 65 -16.59 -11.85 -1.01
N GLU A 66 -15.76 -12.87 -1.04
CA GLU A 66 -14.32 -12.70 -0.88
C GLU A 66 -13.85 -11.69 -1.94
N LEU A 67 -12.93 -10.83 -1.54
CA LEU A 67 -12.32 -9.91 -2.49
C LEU A 67 -11.58 -10.72 -3.55
N THR A 68 -11.65 -10.28 -4.79
CA THR A 68 -10.89 -10.88 -5.90
C THR A 68 -9.40 -10.85 -5.59
N ASP A 69 -8.67 -11.90 -5.97
CA ASP A 69 -7.23 -11.97 -5.74
C ASP A 69 -6.49 -10.86 -6.53
N ASP A 70 -5.42 -10.35 -5.93
CA ASP A 70 -4.64 -9.25 -6.49
C ASP A 70 -4.04 -9.63 -7.86
N MET A 71 -3.74 -10.91 -8.08
CA MET A 71 -3.24 -11.45 -9.35
C MET A 71 -4.23 -11.36 -10.51
N GLU A 72 -5.52 -11.58 -10.21
CA GLU A 72 -6.58 -11.53 -11.20
C GLU A 72 -6.92 -10.08 -11.56
N LEU A 73 -6.90 -9.20 -10.56
CA LEU A 73 -7.14 -7.77 -10.72
C LEU A 73 -5.98 -7.05 -11.43
N ALA A 74 -4.74 -7.49 -11.20
CA ALA A 74 -3.55 -6.88 -11.78
C ALA A 74 -3.51 -7.01 -13.31
N THR A 75 -3.12 -5.92 -13.99
CA THR A 75 -2.94 -5.87 -15.46
C THR A 75 -1.62 -5.20 -15.84
N GLY A 76 -1.15 -5.44 -17.08
CA GLY A 76 0.01 -4.76 -17.65
C GLY A 76 1.34 -5.03 -16.93
N ILE A 77 2.09 -3.94 -16.67
CA ILE A 77 3.41 -3.99 -16.01
C ILE A 77 3.28 -4.51 -14.57
N PHE A 78 2.25 -4.06 -13.85
CA PHE A 78 2.02 -4.46 -12.46
C PHE A 78 1.81 -5.98 -12.35
N LYS A 79 1.05 -6.58 -13.27
CA LYS A 79 0.86 -8.04 -13.32
C LYS A 79 2.18 -8.78 -13.57
N ARG A 80 3.02 -8.27 -14.49
CA ARG A 80 4.34 -8.86 -14.78
C ARG A 80 5.26 -8.82 -13.56
N GLU A 81 5.30 -7.71 -12.85
CA GLU A 81 6.09 -7.59 -11.61
C GLU A 81 5.62 -8.58 -10.54
N LEU A 82 4.29 -8.76 -10.41
CA LEU A 82 3.72 -9.68 -9.43
C LEU A 82 4.04 -11.15 -9.77
N MET A 83 3.98 -11.53 -11.06
CA MET A 83 4.42 -12.85 -11.54
C MET A 83 5.92 -13.09 -11.29
N LEU A 84 6.77 -12.10 -11.57
CA LEU A 84 8.22 -12.21 -11.34
C LEU A 84 8.53 -12.36 -9.85
N ARG A 85 7.78 -11.66 -9.00
CA ARG A 85 7.88 -11.80 -7.55
C ARG A 85 7.48 -13.20 -7.08
N GLN A 86 6.41 -13.77 -7.65
CA GLN A 86 6.01 -15.17 -7.38
C GLN A 86 7.07 -16.17 -7.86
N ALA A 87 7.73 -15.91 -8.99
CA ALA A 87 8.86 -16.70 -9.47
C ALA A 87 10.16 -16.52 -8.64
N GLY A 88 10.12 -15.69 -7.59
CA GLY A 88 11.26 -15.43 -6.69
C GLY A 88 12.19 -14.30 -7.13
N CYS A 89 11.90 -13.61 -8.23
CA CYS A 89 12.65 -12.43 -8.67
C CYS A 89 12.15 -11.17 -7.95
N ASN A 90 12.88 -10.76 -6.90
CA ASN A 90 12.52 -9.59 -6.08
C ASN A 90 12.94 -8.23 -6.66
N ASP A 91 13.79 -8.20 -7.70
CA ASP A 91 14.25 -6.96 -8.34
C ASP A 91 14.36 -7.13 -9.87
N PRO A 92 13.21 -7.12 -10.58
CA PRO A 92 13.18 -7.25 -12.04
C PRO A 92 13.98 -6.17 -12.78
N TRP A 93 14.03 -4.97 -12.21
CA TRP A 93 14.58 -3.78 -12.87
C TRP A 93 16.00 -3.43 -12.40
N ALA A 94 16.60 -4.25 -11.54
CA ALA A 94 17.94 -4.05 -10.98
C ALA A 94 18.17 -2.65 -10.38
N MET A 95 17.14 -2.09 -9.72
CA MET A 95 17.20 -0.73 -9.15
C MET A 95 17.77 -0.69 -7.74
N LYS A 96 17.75 -1.82 -7.00
CA LYS A 96 18.07 -1.79 -5.56
C LYS A 96 19.55 -1.58 -5.27
N ARG A 97 20.44 -2.08 -6.13
CA ARG A 97 21.88 -1.99 -5.91
C ARG A 97 22.61 -1.59 -7.19
N PRO A 98 23.59 -0.67 -7.10
CA PRO A 98 24.50 -0.44 -8.21
C PRO A 98 25.28 -1.73 -8.49
N MET A 99 25.56 -1.98 -9.77
CA MET A 99 26.36 -3.12 -10.18
C MET A 99 27.78 -2.98 -9.62
N LYS A 100 28.30 -4.06 -9.04
CA LYS A 100 29.69 -4.11 -8.61
C LYS A 100 30.60 -4.16 -9.83
N ARG A 101 31.69 -3.40 -9.79
CA ARG A 101 32.73 -3.45 -10.81
C ARG A 101 33.42 -4.81 -10.79
N GLY A 102 33.73 -5.36 -11.97
CA GLY A 102 34.58 -6.55 -12.12
C GLY A 102 36.06 -6.18 -12.12
N ALA A 103 36.90 -7.02 -12.74
CA ALA A 103 38.32 -6.73 -12.90
C ALA A 103 38.58 -5.47 -13.76
N GLY A 104 37.72 -5.20 -14.75
CA GLY A 104 37.74 -3.98 -15.55
C GLY A 104 39.02 -3.78 -16.36
N ARG A 105 39.72 -4.86 -16.71
CA ARG A 105 40.89 -4.82 -17.60
C ARG A 105 40.44 -4.75 -19.05
N GLU A 106 41.33 -4.38 -19.96
CA GLU A 106 41.01 -4.35 -21.39
C GLU A 106 40.61 -5.73 -21.92
N ASN A 107 41.31 -6.77 -21.50
CA ASN A 107 41.02 -8.17 -21.86
C ASN A 107 39.81 -8.74 -21.10
N ASP A 108 39.43 -8.13 -19.97
CA ASP A 108 38.32 -8.58 -19.12
C ASP A 108 37.50 -7.38 -18.64
N PRO A 109 36.75 -6.73 -19.55
CA PRO A 109 35.99 -5.53 -19.25
C PRO A 109 34.76 -5.85 -18.40
N THR A 110 34.31 -4.88 -17.62
CA THR A 110 33.07 -5.03 -16.84
C THR A 110 31.87 -5.07 -17.78
N VAL A 111 31.12 -6.16 -17.74
CA VAL A 111 29.94 -6.37 -18.59
C VAL A 111 28.73 -5.64 -18.00
N ILE A 112 28.10 -4.80 -18.82
CA ILE A 112 26.91 -4.03 -18.45
C ILE A 112 25.72 -4.54 -19.26
N PRO A 113 24.68 -5.10 -18.62
CA PRO A 113 23.46 -5.52 -19.30
C PRO A 113 22.71 -4.30 -19.83
N SER A 114 22.15 -4.37 -21.04
CA SER A 114 21.28 -3.33 -21.58
C SER A 114 20.28 -3.96 -22.55
N ALA A 115 19.04 -3.47 -22.55
CA ALA A 115 18.04 -3.85 -23.55
C ALA A 115 18.23 -3.12 -24.89
N PHE A 116 19.05 -2.07 -24.90
CA PHE A 116 19.31 -1.21 -26.06
C PHE A 116 20.78 -1.26 -26.47
N ASP A 117 21.08 -0.84 -27.69
CA ASP A 117 22.46 -0.78 -28.22
C ASP A 117 23.33 0.32 -27.57
N GLY A 118 22.74 1.20 -26.74
CA GLY A 118 23.45 2.21 -25.97
C GLY A 118 22.91 2.32 -24.55
N ARG A 119 23.79 2.57 -23.57
CA ARG A 119 23.42 2.80 -22.16
C ARG A 119 24.29 3.88 -21.53
N LEU A 120 23.66 4.78 -20.78
CA LEU A 120 24.38 5.75 -19.94
C LEU A 120 24.91 5.04 -18.69
N VAL A 121 26.22 5.15 -18.45
CA VAL A 121 26.91 4.48 -17.34
C VAL A 121 27.60 5.52 -16.48
N GLY A 122 27.35 5.49 -15.16
CA GLY A 122 28.06 6.29 -14.17
C GLY A 122 29.07 5.43 -13.43
N CYS A 123 30.37 5.66 -13.65
CA CYS A 123 31.43 5.00 -12.90
C CYS A 123 31.79 5.83 -11.65
N LEU A 124 31.73 5.21 -10.48
CA LEU A 124 32.28 5.77 -9.24
C LEU A 124 33.76 5.41 -9.15
N CYS A 125 34.62 6.37 -9.49
CA CYS A 125 36.07 6.23 -9.42
C CYS A 125 36.56 6.25 -7.97
N LEU A 126 37.71 5.62 -7.69
CA LEU A 126 38.29 5.69 -6.34
C LEU A 126 38.68 7.14 -6.03
N GLY A 127 38.22 7.66 -4.90
CA GLY A 127 38.54 9.01 -4.42
C GLY A 127 37.60 10.12 -4.93
N ASP A 128 36.75 9.83 -5.91
CA ASP A 128 35.77 10.79 -6.42
C ASP A 128 34.44 10.69 -5.67
N ARG A 129 33.85 11.85 -5.34
CA ARG A 129 32.50 11.93 -4.78
C ARG A 129 31.41 11.88 -5.84
N ALA A 130 31.74 12.26 -7.08
CA ALA A 130 30.79 12.34 -8.18
C ALA A 130 31.02 11.23 -9.20
N PRO A 131 29.96 10.60 -9.72
CA PRO A 131 30.09 9.61 -10.78
C PRO A 131 30.56 10.26 -12.08
N LYS A 132 31.47 9.59 -12.77
CA LYS A 132 31.89 9.95 -14.12
C LYS A 132 30.96 9.28 -15.12
N TRP A 133 30.25 10.09 -15.89
CA TRP A 133 29.27 9.62 -16.85
C TRP A 133 29.92 9.36 -18.21
N MET A 134 29.55 8.24 -18.81
CA MET A 134 29.95 7.90 -20.17
C MET A 134 28.81 7.22 -20.91
N TRP A 135 28.68 7.54 -22.19
CA TRP A 135 27.81 6.82 -23.11
C TRP A 135 28.51 5.53 -23.54
N LEU A 136 27.95 4.37 -23.21
CA LEU A 136 28.46 3.07 -23.63
C LEU A 136 27.63 2.56 -24.80
N GLU A 137 28.30 2.26 -25.91
CA GLU A 137 27.69 1.73 -27.13
C GLU A 137 28.01 0.24 -27.26
N LYS A 138 27.20 -0.46 -28.06
CA LYS A 138 27.41 -1.86 -28.40
C LYS A 138 28.68 -2.04 -29.22
N GLY A 139 29.42 -3.11 -28.92
CA GLY A 139 30.64 -3.48 -29.61
C GLY A 139 31.86 -3.30 -28.73
N ASN A 140 32.73 -2.36 -29.08
CA ASN A 140 34.04 -2.22 -28.46
C ASN A 140 33.97 -1.75 -27.00
N PRO A 141 34.84 -2.26 -26.13
CA PRO A 141 34.88 -1.82 -24.74
C PRO A 141 35.32 -0.37 -24.65
N LYS A 142 34.67 0.40 -23.78
CA LYS A 142 34.99 1.81 -23.54
C LYS A 142 35.71 1.97 -22.21
N ARG A 143 36.79 2.75 -22.23
CA ARG A 143 37.61 3.07 -21.06
C ARG A 143 37.05 4.27 -20.30
N CYS A 144 36.96 4.16 -18.98
CA CYS A 144 36.66 5.28 -18.07
C CYS A 144 37.95 6.01 -17.66
N GLU A 145 37.85 7.24 -17.14
CA GLU A 145 38.97 8.04 -16.63
C GLU A 145 39.80 7.31 -15.55
N CYS A 146 39.16 6.46 -14.73
CA CYS A 146 39.87 5.62 -13.75
C CYS A 146 40.63 4.43 -14.34
N GLY A 147 40.63 4.28 -15.68
CA GLY A 147 41.33 3.21 -16.38
C GLY A 147 40.57 1.89 -16.51
N HIS A 148 39.38 1.76 -15.93
CA HIS A 148 38.57 0.54 -16.06
C HIS A 148 37.82 0.52 -17.40
N TYR A 149 37.69 -0.67 -17.99
CA TYR A 149 36.97 -0.91 -19.23
C TYR A 149 35.57 -1.48 -18.98
N TYR A 150 34.63 -1.08 -19.81
CA TYR A 150 33.23 -1.49 -19.77
C TYR A 150 32.76 -1.93 -21.15
N VAL A 151 31.96 -2.99 -21.21
CA VAL A 151 31.36 -3.50 -22.46
C VAL A 151 29.88 -3.73 -22.28
N LEU A 152 29.09 -3.41 -23.31
CA LEU A 152 27.64 -3.57 -23.27
C LEU A 152 27.26 -4.97 -23.75
N LYS A 153 26.44 -5.68 -22.95
CA LYS A 153 25.83 -6.96 -23.32
C LYS A 153 24.33 -6.78 -23.49
N ASN A 154 23.83 -7.14 -24.66
CA ASN A 154 22.40 -7.08 -24.93
C ASN A 154 21.67 -8.16 -24.09
N VAL A 155 20.72 -7.73 -23.27
CA VAL A 155 19.83 -8.58 -22.49
C VAL A 155 18.40 -8.20 -22.85
N PRO A 156 17.55 -9.14 -23.29
CA PRO A 156 16.19 -8.83 -23.71
C PRO A 156 15.40 -8.19 -22.56
N ALA A 157 14.52 -7.24 -22.92
CA ALA A 157 13.57 -6.68 -21.97
C ALA A 157 12.59 -7.76 -21.49
N ILE A 158 12.33 -7.78 -20.19
CA ILE A 158 11.31 -8.62 -19.53
C ILE A 158 9.94 -7.94 -19.59
#